data_AF-A0A958EX19-F1
#
_entry.id   AF-A0A958EX19-F1
#
_cell.length_a   1.000
_cell.length_b   1.000
_cell.length_c   1.000
_cell.angle_alpha   90.00
_cell.angle_beta   90.00
_cell.angle_gamma   90.00
#
_symmetry.space_group_name_H-M   'P 1'
#
loop_
_entity.id
_entity.type
_entity.pdbx_description
1 polymer ?
#
loop_
_entity_poly.entity_id
_entity_poly.type
_entity_poly.pdbx_seq_one_letter_code
_entity_poly.pdbx_strand_id
1 'polypeptide(L)'
;MFVRINYFLILFCLSGLNFLFSQKTVNPEQARFFHKQQLFNNYKTFLSESQLQVPRNDFDARWYKLDLNISFSPNILKGKVTGRFEAKKDALGQIILDFDTSLEITNVSGPVQSFDHQDQLLNIDLNQRFNSGEIIEITVEYNGVPDAGNERWFVFDRLS
;
A
#
# COMPACT_ATOMS: atom_id res chain seq x y z
N MET A 1 -49.08 -30.19 55.17
CA MET A 1 -48.12 -30.57 54.11
C MET A 1 -47.03 -29.52 54.09
N PHE A 2 -45.87 -29.82 54.71
CA PHE A 2 -44.80 -28.85 54.95
C PHE A 2 -43.84 -28.77 53.76
N VAL A 3 -43.56 -27.55 53.31
CA VAL A 3 -42.57 -27.22 52.28
C VAL A 3 -41.18 -27.21 52.93
N ARG A 4 -40.24 -27.99 52.40
CA ARG A 4 -38.80 -27.88 52.70
C ARG A 4 -38.06 -27.50 51.42
N ILE A 5 -37.73 -26.22 51.31
CA ILE A 5 -36.87 -25.69 50.24
C ILE A 5 -35.41 -25.77 50.75
N ASN A 6 -34.60 -26.55 50.04
CA ASN A 6 -33.16 -26.75 50.31
C ASN A 6 -32.38 -25.51 49.84
N TYR A 7 -31.95 -24.66 50.77
CA TYR A 7 -31.13 -23.47 50.49
C TYR A 7 -29.63 -23.76 50.29
N PHE A 8 -29.21 -25.04 50.22
CA PHE A 8 -27.79 -25.40 50.24
C PHE A 8 -27.06 -25.32 48.89
N LEU A 9 -27.76 -24.98 47.80
CA LEU A 9 -27.18 -24.92 46.44
C LEU A 9 -27.04 -23.51 45.85
N ILE A 10 -27.33 -22.45 46.62
CA ILE A 10 -27.22 -21.05 46.15
C ILE A 10 -25.93 -20.37 46.64
N LEU A 11 -25.13 -21.03 47.49
CA LEU A 11 -23.92 -20.44 48.08
C LEU A 11 -22.60 -20.73 47.34
N PHE A 12 -22.64 -21.45 46.21
CA PHE A 12 -21.43 -21.76 45.44
C PHE A 12 -21.21 -20.87 44.20
N CYS A 13 -22.12 -19.94 43.89
CA CYS A 13 -21.97 -19.02 42.74
C CYS A 13 -21.32 -17.67 43.08
N LEU A 14 -20.93 -17.41 44.34
CA LEU A 14 -20.50 -16.08 44.79
C LEU A 14 -18.98 -15.90 44.99
N SER A 15 -18.14 -16.88 44.68
CA SER A 15 -16.68 -16.76 44.85
C SER A 15 -15.84 -17.03 43.60
N GLY A 16 -16.45 -17.27 42.44
CA GLY A 16 -15.76 -17.86 41.27
C GLY A 16 -15.55 -16.98 40.04
N LEU A 17 -15.70 -15.65 40.11
CA LEU A 17 -15.51 -14.79 38.92
C LEU A 17 -14.96 -13.41 39.29
N ASN A 18 -13.68 -13.38 39.69
CA ASN A 18 -12.85 -12.21 39.43
C ASN A 18 -11.78 -12.62 38.41
N PHE A 19 -12.21 -12.84 37.16
CA PHE A 19 -11.29 -12.65 36.05
C PHE A 19 -10.95 -11.17 36.04
N LEU A 20 -9.84 -10.83 36.71
CA LEU A 20 -9.16 -9.56 36.52
C LEU A 20 -8.81 -9.49 35.03
N PHE A 21 -9.66 -8.82 34.26
CA PHE A 21 -9.25 -8.28 32.98
C PHE A 21 -8.13 -7.28 33.28
N SER A 22 -6.89 -7.73 33.17
CA SER A 22 -5.74 -6.85 33.06
C SER A 22 -5.88 -6.12 31.73
N GLN A 23 -6.59 -4.99 31.74
CA GLN A 23 -6.52 -4.05 30.64
C GLN A 23 -5.12 -3.44 30.70
N LYS A 24 -4.18 -4.04 29.96
CA LYS A 24 -2.88 -3.44 29.69
C LYS A 24 -3.16 -2.16 28.91
N THR A 25 -3.26 -1.04 29.61
CA THR A 25 -3.31 0.27 28.98
C THR A 25 -2.00 0.42 28.23
N VAL A 26 -2.08 0.39 26.90
CA VAL A 26 -0.91 0.60 26.07
C VAL A 26 -0.49 2.05 26.30
N ASN A 27 0.68 2.26 26.90
CA ASN A 27 1.24 3.59 27.06
C ASN A 27 1.44 4.19 25.66
N PRO A 28 0.86 5.38 25.34
CA PRO A 28 0.98 5.99 24.01
C PRO A 28 2.43 6.17 23.54
N GLU A 29 3.36 6.40 24.47
CA GLU A 29 4.79 6.50 24.16
C GLU A 29 5.38 5.15 23.75
N GLN A 30 4.99 4.07 24.43
CA GLN A 30 5.38 2.71 24.06
C GLN A 30 4.79 2.34 22.69
N ALA A 31 3.50 2.63 22.45
CA ALA A 31 2.86 2.43 21.14
C ALA A 31 3.62 3.15 20.03
N ARG A 32 3.97 4.43 20.25
CA ARG A 32 4.73 5.24 19.29
C ARG A 32 6.13 4.67 19.04
N PHE A 33 6.80 4.17 20.08
CA PHE A 33 8.12 3.55 19.94
C PHE A 33 8.06 2.27 19.09
N PHE A 34 7.11 1.37 19.38
CA PHE A 34 6.92 0.16 18.59
C PHE A 34 6.54 0.48 17.13
N HIS A 35 5.65 1.46 16.92
CA HIS A 35 5.28 1.92 15.59
C HIS A 35 6.49 2.46 14.80
N LYS A 36 7.33 3.29 15.42
CA LYS A 36 8.57 3.77 14.79
C LYS A 36 9.52 2.63 14.43
N GLN A 37 9.67 1.63 15.28
CA GLN A 37 10.49 0.46 14.97
C GLN A 37 9.93 -0.33 13.78
N GLN A 38 8.60 -0.48 13.68
CA GLN A 38 7.97 -1.15 12.53
C GLN A 38 8.24 -0.38 11.23
N LEU A 39 8.05 0.94 11.20
CA LEU A 39 8.35 1.76 10.02
C LEU A 39 9.81 1.61 9.56
N PHE A 40 10.75 1.58 10.52
CA PHE A 40 12.17 1.39 10.23
C PHE A 40 12.48 0.00 9.66
N ASN A 41 11.82 -1.04 10.15
CA ASN A 41 11.98 -2.39 9.61
C ASN A 41 11.43 -2.48 8.18
N ASN A 42 10.27 -1.88 7.89
CA ASN A 42 9.73 -1.83 6.53
C ASN A 42 10.72 -1.14 5.57
N TYR A 43 11.32 -0.03 5.98
CA TYR A 43 12.35 0.67 5.21
C TYR A 43 13.56 -0.23 4.91
N LYS A 44 14.04 -1.00 5.89
CA LYS A 44 15.14 -1.95 5.67
C LYS A 44 14.80 -3.03 4.66
N THR A 45 13.59 -3.58 4.76
CA THR A 45 13.09 -4.59 3.82
C THR A 45 13.05 -4.05 2.40
N PHE A 46 12.47 -2.86 2.20
CA PHE A 46 12.45 -2.17 0.90
C PHE A 46 13.85 -2.03 0.29
N LEU A 47 14.84 -1.59 1.08
CA LEU A 47 16.21 -1.48 0.59
C LEU A 47 16.78 -2.83 0.14
N SER A 48 16.53 -3.90 0.89
CA SER A 48 17.01 -5.24 0.52
C SER A 48 16.33 -5.79 -0.74
N GLU A 49 15.04 -5.53 -0.93
CA GLU A 49 14.29 -5.98 -2.10
C GLU A 49 14.64 -5.18 -3.36
N SER A 50 14.87 -3.87 -3.22
CA SER A 50 15.30 -3.03 -4.35
C SER A 50 16.63 -3.48 -4.98
N GLN A 51 17.47 -4.19 -4.22
CA GLN A 51 18.73 -4.76 -4.71
C GLN A 51 18.56 -6.04 -5.53
N LEU A 52 17.39 -6.70 -5.46
CA LEU A 52 17.12 -7.95 -6.16
C LEU A 52 16.47 -7.75 -7.53
N GLN A 53 15.92 -6.57 -7.80
CA GLN A 53 15.34 -6.27 -9.10
C GLN A 53 16.44 -5.93 -10.12
N VAL A 54 16.46 -6.66 -11.24
CA VAL A 54 17.32 -6.32 -12.38
C VAL A 54 16.82 -4.98 -12.95
N PRO A 55 17.65 -3.92 -12.98
CA PRO A 55 17.22 -2.63 -13.49
C PRO A 55 16.75 -2.74 -14.94
N ARG A 56 15.52 -2.31 -15.23
CA ARG A 56 15.05 -2.08 -16.60
C ARG A 56 15.71 -0.79 -17.11
N ASN A 57 16.86 -0.93 -17.76
CA ASN A 57 17.71 0.19 -18.18
C ASN A 57 17.31 0.78 -19.55
N ASP A 58 16.07 0.55 -19.98
CA ASP A 58 15.55 0.95 -21.29
C ASP A 58 15.11 2.43 -21.34
N PHE A 59 14.84 3.02 -20.17
CA PHE A 59 14.47 4.41 -20.00
C PHE A 59 14.86 4.91 -18.60
N ASP A 60 15.07 6.21 -18.46
CA ASP A 60 15.25 6.88 -17.15
C ASP A 60 14.00 7.68 -16.80
N ALA A 61 13.47 7.50 -15.60
CA ALA A 61 12.51 8.45 -15.03
C ALA A 61 13.24 9.75 -14.62
N ARG A 62 12.92 10.86 -15.29
CA ARG A 62 13.52 12.17 -15.03
C ARG A 62 12.77 12.95 -13.96
N TRP A 63 11.45 12.79 -13.92
CA TRP A 63 10.59 13.61 -13.08
C TRP A 63 9.21 12.96 -12.90
N TYR A 64 8.60 13.22 -11.74
CA TYR A 64 7.21 12.89 -11.46
C TYR A 64 6.49 14.10 -10.86
N LYS A 65 5.26 14.32 -11.31
CA LYS A 65 4.25 15.12 -10.60
C LYS A 65 3.22 14.18 -10.02
N LEU A 66 3.03 14.29 -8.71
CA LEU A 66 2.02 13.54 -7.97
C LEU A 66 0.90 14.50 -7.57
N ASP A 67 -0.32 14.17 -7.96
CA ASP A 67 -1.55 14.79 -7.48
C ASP A 67 -2.37 13.70 -6.79
N LEU A 68 -2.43 13.77 -5.45
CA LEU A 68 -2.98 12.72 -4.60
C LEU A 68 -4.16 13.26 -3.80
N ASN A 69 -5.27 12.54 -3.83
CA ASN A 69 -6.43 12.77 -2.98
C ASN A 69 -6.64 11.56 -2.07
N ILE A 70 -6.53 11.79 -0.76
CA ILE A 70 -6.57 10.78 0.28
C ILE A 70 -7.80 11.02 1.15
N SER A 71 -8.70 10.03 1.21
CA SER A 71 -9.84 10.02 2.14
C SER A 71 -9.65 8.91 3.17
N PHE A 72 -10.03 9.17 4.41
CA PHE A 72 -10.00 8.21 5.53
C PHE A 72 -11.39 7.70 5.91
N SER A 73 -12.44 8.11 5.18
CA SER A 73 -13.83 7.72 5.43
C SER A 73 -14.68 7.79 4.14
N PRO A 74 -14.70 6.73 3.31
CA PRO A 74 -13.93 5.48 3.44
C PRO A 74 -12.44 5.69 3.14
N ASN A 75 -11.59 4.73 3.52
CA ASN A 75 -10.18 4.72 3.09
C ASN A 75 -10.13 4.57 1.58
N ILE A 76 -9.58 5.56 0.88
CA ILE A 76 -9.37 5.50 -0.57
C ILE A 76 -8.27 6.50 -0.95
N LEU A 77 -7.38 6.06 -1.83
CA LEU A 77 -6.39 6.87 -2.50
C LEU A 77 -6.84 7.05 -3.95
N LYS A 78 -6.93 8.29 -4.41
CA LYS A 78 -7.02 8.63 -5.83
C LYS A 78 -5.74 9.34 -6.21
N GLY A 79 -5.06 8.87 -7.25
CA GLY A 79 -3.81 9.45 -7.71
C GLY A 79 -3.88 9.80 -9.18
N LYS A 80 -3.26 10.93 -9.51
CA LYS A 80 -2.88 11.31 -10.87
C LYS A 80 -1.39 11.57 -10.89
N VAL A 81 -0.64 10.69 -11.53
CA VAL A 81 0.82 10.75 -11.59
C VAL A 81 1.25 10.99 -13.02
N THR A 82 1.92 12.12 -13.26
CA THR A 82 2.57 12.40 -14.55
C THR A 82 4.06 12.14 -14.42
N GLY A 83 4.58 11.20 -15.19
CA GLY A 83 6.00 10.90 -15.29
C GLY A 83 6.59 11.44 -16.60
N ARG A 84 7.81 11.94 -16.54
CA ARG A 84 8.66 12.21 -17.71
C ARG A 84 9.81 11.23 -17.75
N PHE A 85 9.92 10.50 -18.85
CA PHE A 85 10.88 9.44 -19.07
C PHE A 85 11.78 9.79 -20.25
N GLU A 86 13.06 9.50 -20.15
CA GLU A 86 14.01 9.62 -21.27
C GLU A 86 14.36 8.24 -21.79
N ALA A 87 14.14 7.98 -23.08
CA ALA A 87 14.52 6.71 -23.68
C ALA A 87 16.05 6.53 -23.66
N LYS A 88 16.53 5.33 -23.31
CA LYS A 88 17.97 4.98 -23.28
C LYS A 88 18.42 4.10 -24.43
N LYS A 89 17.48 3.68 -25.27
CA LYS A 89 17.72 2.91 -26.47
C LYS A 89 16.89 3.43 -27.61
N ASP A 90 17.32 3.10 -28.83
CA ASP A 90 16.55 3.38 -30.02
C ASP A 90 15.33 2.49 -30.14
N ALA A 91 14.30 3.01 -30.80
CA ALA A 91 13.03 2.33 -31.03
C ALA A 91 12.33 1.78 -29.76
N LEU A 92 12.45 2.48 -28.62
CA LEU A 92 11.66 2.18 -27.43
C LEU A 92 10.17 2.30 -27.75
N GLY A 93 9.41 1.24 -27.49
CA GLY A 93 7.96 1.25 -27.72
C GLY A 93 7.14 0.69 -26.56
N GLN A 94 7.77 0.49 -25.40
CA GLN A 94 7.10 0.04 -24.20
C GLN A 94 7.75 0.66 -22.97
N ILE A 95 6.93 1.03 -22.00
CA ILE A 95 7.34 1.43 -20.65
C ILE A 95 6.68 0.45 -19.67
N ILE A 96 7.46 -0.09 -18.74
CA ILE A 96 6.97 -0.99 -17.69
C ILE A 96 7.25 -0.33 -16.34
N LEU A 97 6.20 -0.07 -15.58
CA LEU A 97 6.27 0.55 -14.26
C LEU A 97 5.84 -0.44 -13.19
N ASP A 98 6.48 -0.38 -12.02
CA ASP A 98 5.98 -1.10 -10.85
C ASP A 98 4.73 -0.38 -10.33
N PHE A 99 3.66 -1.14 -10.12
CA PHE A 99 2.34 -0.60 -9.80
C PHE A 99 1.53 -1.61 -8.98
N ASP A 100 1.14 -1.24 -7.76
CA ASP A 100 0.40 -2.08 -6.83
C ASP A 100 -0.88 -2.68 -7.45
N THR A 101 -1.00 -4.02 -7.41
CA THR A 101 -2.13 -4.79 -7.96
C THR A 101 -3.49 -4.40 -7.36
N SER A 102 -3.51 -3.86 -6.14
CA SER A 102 -4.74 -3.43 -5.47
C SER A 102 -5.31 -2.10 -5.97
N LEU A 103 -4.54 -1.35 -6.77
CA LEU A 103 -4.94 -0.08 -7.34
C LEU A 103 -5.51 -0.29 -8.74
N GLU A 104 -6.72 0.21 -8.95
CA GLU A 104 -7.36 0.20 -10.25
C GLU A 104 -6.91 1.42 -11.07
N ILE A 105 -6.34 1.17 -12.24
CA ILE A 105 -5.99 2.21 -13.21
C ILE A 105 -7.25 2.58 -13.99
N THR A 106 -7.68 3.83 -13.85
CA THR A 106 -8.86 4.35 -14.55
C THR A 106 -8.52 4.94 -15.90
N ASN A 107 -7.30 5.47 -16.07
CA ASN A 107 -6.86 6.06 -17.32
C ASN A 107 -5.33 6.10 -17.43
N VAL A 108 -4.81 5.92 -18.65
CA VAL A 108 -3.41 6.22 -19.00
C VAL A 108 -3.42 7.11 -20.24
N SER A 109 -2.75 8.24 -20.17
CA SER A 109 -2.71 9.24 -21.24
C SER A 109 -1.28 9.67 -21.60
N GLY A 110 -1.08 10.14 -22.83
CA GLY A 110 0.23 10.42 -23.42
C GLY A 110 0.35 9.76 -24.79
N PRO A 111 1.58 9.44 -25.27
CA PRO A 111 1.81 8.69 -26.51
C PRO A 111 1.57 7.19 -26.31
N VAL A 112 0.36 6.81 -25.89
CA VAL A 112 0.00 5.45 -25.47
C VAL A 112 -0.94 4.80 -26.49
N GLN A 113 -0.68 3.53 -26.81
CA GLN A 113 -1.50 2.70 -27.69
C GLN A 113 -2.44 1.80 -26.87
N SER A 114 -1.90 1.17 -25.84
CA SER A 114 -2.59 0.24 -24.94
C SER A 114 -1.83 0.18 -23.61
N PHE A 115 -2.51 -0.29 -22.57
CA PHE A 115 -1.88 -0.64 -21.31
C PHE A 115 -2.54 -1.88 -20.72
N ASP A 116 -1.78 -2.61 -19.90
CA ASP A 116 -2.23 -3.75 -19.12
C ASP A 116 -1.59 -3.68 -17.73
N HIS A 117 -2.33 -4.10 -16.70
CA HIS A 117 -1.88 -4.08 -15.32
C HIS A 117 -2.13 -5.45 -14.68
N GLN A 118 -1.04 -6.17 -14.44
CA GLN A 118 -1.05 -7.53 -13.89
C GLN A 118 0.21 -7.73 -13.06
N ASP A 119 0.13 -8.55 -12.02
CA ASP A 119 1.29 -9.00 -11.23
C ASP A 119 2.23 -7.86 -10.79
N GLN A 120 1.67 -6.79 -10.24
CA GLN A 120 2.38 -5.58 -9.78
C GLN A 120 3.09 -4.77 -10.88
N LEU A 121 2.80 -5.03 -12.16
CA LEU A 121 3.42 -4.36 -13.29
C LEU A 121 2.36 -3.69 -14.16
N LEU A 122 2.57 -2.40 -14.43
CA LEU A 122 1.85 -1.65 -15.44
C LEU A 122 2.68 -1.64 -16.72
N ASN A 123 2.25 -2.41 -17.71
CA ASN A 123 2.81 -2.44 -19.05
C ASN A 123 2.10 -1.41 -19.92
N ILE A 124 2.86 -0.49 -20.52
CA ILE A 124 2.32 0.58 -21.37
C ILE A 124 2.98 0.48 -22.74
N ASP A 125 2.20 0.11 -23.75
CA ASP A 125 2.65 0.11 -25.13
C ASP A 125 2.49 1.52 -25.71
N LEU A 126 3.56 2.01 -26.33
CA LEU A 126 3.60 3.35 -26.92
C LEU A 126 3.03 3.33 -28.34
N ASN A 127 2.32 4.39 -28.71
CA ASN A 127 1.73 4.51 -30.06
C ASN A 127 2.75 4.87 -31.15
N GLN A 128 3.99 5.13 -30.76
CA GLN A 128 5.12 5.37 -31.64
C GLN A 128 6.41 4.90 -30.97
N ARG A 129 7.48 4.84 -31.76
CA ARG A 129 8.81 4.45 -31.30
C ARG A 129 9.61 5.70 -30.95
N PHE A 130 10.26 5.68 -29.79
CA PHE A 130 11.11 6.76 -29.32
C PHE A 130 12.58 6.33 -29.39
N ASN A 131 13.44 7.22 -29.88
CA ASN A 131 14.87 7.00 -29.97
C ASN A 131 15.60 7.47 -28.71
N SER A 132 16.85 7.04 -28.55
CA SER A 132 17.64 7.38 -27.38
C SER A 132 17.75 8.90 -27.18
N GLY A 133 17.52 9.36 -25.95
CA GLY A 133 17.50 10.77 -25.57
C GLY A 133 16.16 11.48 -25.75
N GLU A 134 15.17 10.88 -26.41
CA GLU A 134 13.83 11.46 -26.54
C GLU A 134 13.04 11.37 -25.23
N ILE A 135 12.18 12.38 -25.00
CA ILE A 135 11.37 12.49 -23.78
C ILE A 135 9.93 12.03 -24.04
N ILE A 136 9.45 11.18 -23.13
CA ILE A 136 8.11 10.59 -23.12
C ILE A 136 7.40 11.11 -21.87
N GLU A 137 6.23 11.72 -22.03
CA GLU A 137 5.39 12.14 -20.91
C GLU A 137 4.14 11.26 -20.85
N ILE A 138 3.94 10.58 -19.71
CA ILE A 138 2.79 9.70 -19.48
C ILE A 138 2.10 10.14 -18.20
N THR A 139 0.78 10.16 -18.21
CA THR A 139 -0.04 10.37 -17.02
C THR A 139 -0.89 9.14 -16.73
N VAL A 140 -0.76 8.61 -15.51
CA VAL A 140 -1.54 7.50 -14.99
C VAL A 140 -2.51 8.03 -13.94
N GLU A 141 -3.79 7.77 -14.12
CA GLU A 141 -4.85 8.04 -13.15
C GLU A 141 -5.35 6.73 -12.57
N TYR A 142 -5.42 6.66 -11.24
CA TYR A 142 -5.75 5.44 -10.52
C TYR A 142 -6.53 5.72 -9.24
N ASN A 143 -7.20 4.69 -8.75
CA ASN A 143 -7.87 4.72 -7.47
C ASN A 143 -7.88 3.36 -6.78
N GLY A 144 -7.99 3.36 -5.47
CA GLY A 144 -8.14 2.14 -4.69
C GLY A 144 -7.61 2.27 -3.28
N VAL A 145 -7.35 1.14 -2.65
CA VAL A 145 -6.71 1.06 -1.34
C VAL A 145 -5.41 0.31 -1.56
N PRO A 146 -4.25 0.98 -1.49
CA PRO A 146 -2.97 0.31 -1.62
C PRO A 146 -2.92 -0.88 -0.66
N ASP A 147 -2.55 -2.03 -1.19
CA ASP A 147 -2.31 -3.20 -0.39
C ASP A 147 -0.93 -3.03 0.20
N ALA A 148 -0.93 -2.76 1.49
CA ALA A 148 0.31 -2.67 2.22
C ALA A 148 1.11 -3.97 2.13
N GLY A 149 0.49 -5.14 1.86
CA GLY A 149 1.17 -6.42 1.84
C GLY A 149 2.10 -6.62 3.06
N ASN A 150 3.24 -7.25 2.84
CA ASN A 150 4.35 -7.30 3.81
C ASN A 150 5.28 -6.08 3.72
N GLU A 151 5.13 -5.26 2.68
CA GLU A 151 6.13 -4.29 2.21
C GLU A 151 5.80 -2.85 2.68
N ARG A 152 4.54 -2.62 3.07
CA ARG A 152 3.96 -1.47 3.78
C ARG A 152 4.41 -0.10 3.28
N TRP A 153 4.46 0.08 1.95
CA TRP A 153 4.86 1.34 1.31
C TRP A 153 3.87 2.48 1.56
N PHE A 154 2.57 2.17 1.59
CA PHE A 154 1.50 3.08 1.99
C PHE A 154 0.50 2.33 2.87
N VAL A 155 0.11 2.92 4.01
CA VAL A 155 -0.87 2.35 4.94
C VAL A 155 -1.81 3.45 5.41
N PHE A 156 -3.12 3.19 5.32
CA PHE A 156 -4.11 3.99 6.04
C PHE A 156 -4.04 3.66 7.53
N ASP A 157 -3.26 4.44 8.28
CA ASP A 157 -3.14 4.28 9.72
C ASP A 157 -4.05 5.26 10.47
N ARG A 158 -4.63 4.81 11.58
CA ARG A 158 -5.31 5.65 12.56
C ARG A 158 -4.59 5.43 13.88
N LEU A 159 -4.03 6.50 14.45
CA LEU A 159 -3.50 6.46 15.81
C LEU A 159 -4.66 6.11 16.77
N SER A 160 -4.71 4.85 17.21
CA SER A 160 -5.60 4.36 18.26
C SER A 160 -4.92 4.46 19.62
#